data_AF-A0A8C4TG60-F1
#
_entry.id   AF-A0A8C4TG60-F1
#
_cell.length_a   1.000
_cell.length_b   1.000
_cell.length_c   1.000
_cell.angle_alpha   90.00
_cell.angle_beta   90.00
_cell.angle_gamma   90.00
#
_symmetry.space_group_name_H-M   'P 1'
#
loop_
_entity.id
_entity.type
_entity.pdbx_description
1 polymer ?
#
loop_
_entity_poly.entity_id
_entity_poly.type
_entity_poly.pdbx_seq_one_letter_code
_entity_poly.pdbx_strand_id
1 'polypeptide(L)'
;YYLQIITNLILTGEKSEDDEKAEEPEKHVFNEVKEEDAFYSQKCKLFYKKDNEFKEKGIGTLHLKAIADKRTQLLVRADTNLGNILLNIMLHSSIPCTRAGKNNVMIVCVPNPPLDEKTQASPVPMLIRVKTSEDADELHKIITEKKESH
;
A
#
# COMPACT_ATOMS: atom_id res chain seq x y z
N TYR A 1 43.30 17.95 29.84
CA TYR A 1 43.78 17.65 28.47
C TYR A 1 42.70 17.73 27.40
N TYR A 2 41.45 17.28 27.62
CA TYR A 2 40.39 17.41 26.61
C TYR A 2 39.77 18.82 26.47
N LEU A 3 39.68 19.61 27.55
CA LEU A 3 39.10 20.95 27.48
C LEU A 3 40.02 22.04 26.90
N GLN A 4 41.33 21.81 26.77
CA GLN A 4 42.27 22.80 26.22
C GLN A 4 42.23 22.86 24.69
N ILE A 5 41.76 21.79 24.03
CA ILE A 5 41.76 21.68 22.56
C ILE A 5 40.58 22.47 21.96
N ILE A 6 39.46 22.57 22.68
CA ILE A 6 38.23 23.20 22.18
C ILE A 6 38.38 24.73 22.09
N THR A 7 39.20 25.35 22.95
CA THR A 7 39.34 26.82 22.97
C THR A 7 40.16 27.37 21.80
N ASN A 8 41.04 26.57 21.19
CA ASN A 8 41.91 27.02 20.09
C ASN A 8 41.26 26.92 18.70
N LEU A 9 40.08 26.30 18.57
CA LEU A 9 39.42 26.15 17.26
C LEU A 9 38.57 27.37 16.86
N ILE A 10 38.36 28.34 17.77
CA ILE A 10 37.48 29.50 17.51
C ILE A 10 38.25 30.74 17.01
N LEU A 11 39.58 30.74 16.99
CA LEU A 11 40.38 31.91 16.63
C LEU A 11 41.39 31.60 15.53
N THR A 12 40.96 31.66 14.26
CA THR A 12 41.66 32.26 13.11
C THR A 12 40.93 31.89 11.82
N GLY A 13 40.35 32.89 11.15
CA GLY A 13 39.96 32.76 9.75
C GLY A 13 41.15 33.06 8.83
N GLU A 14 41.20 32.42 7.66
CA GLU A 14 41.15 33.03 6.32
C GLU A 14 41.36 31.99 5.20
N LYS A 15 40.78 32.31 4.04
CA LYS A 15 40.59 31.56 2.78
C LYS A 15 41.79 30.73 2.26
N SER A 16 41.48 29.57 1.69
CA SER A 16 42.14 29.05 0.48
C SER A 16 41.17 28.19 -0.34
N GLU A 17 41.19 28.40 -1.66
CA GLU A 17 40.47 27.66 -2.69
C GLU A 17 41.21 26.35 -2.97
N ASP A 18 40.58 25.19 -2.79
CA ASP A 18 40.65 24.04 -3.71
C ASP A 18 39.72 22.90 -3.27
N ASP A 19 38.70 22.68 -4.10
CA ASP A 19 38.15 21.40 -4.56
C ASP A 19 38.19 20.14 -3.65
N GLU A 20 37.19 19.96 -2.76
CA GLU A 20 36.79 18.63 -2.29
C GLU A 20 35.25 18.53 -2.15
N LYS A 21 34.63 18.17 -3.28
CA LYS A 21 33.43 17.35 -3.43
C LYS A 21 32.49 17.29 -2.21
N ALA A 22 31.55 18.23 -2.15
CA ALA A 22 30.34 18.05 -1.36
C ALA A 22 29.62 16.78 -1.84
N GLU A 23 29.62 15.72 -1.02
CA GLU A 23 28.66 14.63 -1.18
C GLU A 23 27.27 15.22 -0.91
N GLU A 24 26.61 15.69 -1.97
CA GLU A 24 25.18 15.95 -1.93
C GLU A 24 24.51 14.68 -1.40
N PRO A 25 23.65 14.77 -0.35
CA PRO A 25 22.93 13.60 0.12
C PRO A 25 22.13 13.06 -1.07
N GLU A 26 22.44 11.82 -1.47
CA GLU A 26 21.85 11.19 -2.66
C GLU A 26 20.34 11.44 -2.63
N LYS A 27 19.85 12.21 -3.62
CA LYS A 27 18.42 12.48 -3.78
C LYS A 27 17.76 11.13 -3.97
N HIS A 28 17.17 10.60 -2.89
CA HIS A 28 16.45 9.34 -2.94
C HIS A 28 15.33 9.48 -3.96
N VAL A 29 15.54 8.93 -5.15
CA VAL A 29 14.55 8.94 -6.23
C VAL A 29 13.40 8.06 -5.78
N PHE A 30 12.26 8.68 -5.48
CA PHE A 30 11.02 7.96 -5.16
C PHE A 30 10.46 7.42 -6.47
N ASN A 31 10.83 6.20 -6.83
CA ASN A 31 10.21 5.48 -7.93
C ASN A 31 8.96 4.78 -7.38
N GLU A 32 7.82 5.48 -7.40
CA GLU A 32 6.53 4.87 -7.08
C GLU A 32 6.30 3.68 -8.02
N VAL A 33 5.96 2.51 -7.47
CA VAL A 33 5.60 1.34 -8.26
C VAL A 33 4.25 1.63 -8.91
N LYS A 34 4.26 1.99 -10.19
CA LYS A 34 3.06 2.25 -10.98
C LYS A 34 2.54 0.95 -11.61
N GLU A 35 1.26 0.69 -11.43
CA GLU A 35 0.54 -0.40 -12.09
C GLU A 35 -0.22 0.20 -13.29
N GLU A 36 0.50 0.51 -14.39
CA GLU A 36 -0.02 1.26 -15.56
C GLU A 36 -1.10 0.51 -16.35
N ASP A 37 -1.21 -0.79 -16.17
CA ASP A 37 -2.21 -1.68 -16.77
C ASP A 37 -3.49 -1.81 -15.91
N ALA A 38 -3.57 -1.11 -14.78
CA ALA A 38 -4.77 -1.07 -13.96
C ALA A 38 -5.84 -0.18 -14.59
N PHE A 39 -7.04 -0.72 -14.81
CA PHE A 39 -8.18 0.05 -15.32
C PHE A 39 -8.90 0.85 -14.24
N TYR A 40 -8.60 0.57 -12.96
CA TYR A 40 -9.09 1.31 -11.81
C TYR A 40 -8.02 1.34 -10.72
N SER A 41 -7.80 2.50 -10.13
CA SER A 41 -6.87 2.68 -9.01
C SER A 41 -7.44 3.62 -7.95
N GLN A 42 -7.32 3.26 -6.68
CA GLN A 42 -7.89 4.02 -5.57
C GLN A 42 -7.05 3.90 -4.30
N LYS A 43 -6.72 5.04 -3.67
CA LYS A 43 -6.07 5.05 -2.36
C LYS A 43 -7.00 4.47 -1.29
N CYS A 44 -6.48 3.58 -0.47
CA CYS A 44 -7.23 2.89 0.55
C CYS A 44 -6.40 2.57 1.80
N LYS A 45 -7.09 2.29 2.89
CA LYS A 45 -6.53 1.70 4.11
C LYS A 45 -7.14 0.31 4.29
N LEU A 46 -6.29 -0.70 4.39
CA LEU A 46 -6.69 -2.10 4.44
C LEU A 46 -6.69 -2.61 5.87
N PHE A 47 -7.78 -3.28 6.25
CA PHE A 47 -7.94 -3.96 7.53
C PHE A 47 -8.30 -5.43 7.32
N TYR A 48 -8.04 -6.26 8.32
CA TYR A 48 -8.44 -7.66 8.35
C TYR A 48 -9.07 -8.00 9.69
N LYS A 49 -10.06 -8.89 9.70
CA LYS A 49 -10.70 -9.34 10.94
C LYS A 49 -9.86 -10.44 11.61
N LYS A 50 -9.48 -10.26 12.87
CA LYS A 50 -8.80 -11.24 13.72
C LYS A 50 -9.36 -11.15 15.14
N ASP A 51 -9.72 -12.28 15.74
CA ASP A 51 -10.25 -12.36 17.10
C ASP A 51 -11.47 -11.42 17.33
N ASN A 52 -12.36 -11.33 16.34
CA ASN A 52 -13.52 -10.42 16.28
C ASN A 52 -13.23 -8.92 16.15
N GLU A 53 -11.98 -8.51 16.03
CA GLU A 53 -11.58 -7.12 15.84
C GLU A 53 -10.98 -6.89 14.45
N PHE A 54 -11.11 -5.68 13.92
CA PHE A 54 -10.42 -5.28 12.69
C PHE A 54 -9.04 -4.73 13.02
N LYS A 55 -8.00 -5.39 12.52
CA LYS A 55 -6.60 -4.97 12.64
C LYS A 55 -6.16 -4.31 11.34
N GLU A 56 -5.38 -3.25 11.46
CA GLU A 56 -4.78 -2.57 10.31
C GLU A 56 -3.74 -3.47 9.64
N LYS A 57 -3.82 -3.60 8.31
CA LYS A 57 -2.79 -4.24 7.49
C LYS A 57 -1.84 -3.22 6.86
N GLY A 58 -2.35 -2.07 6.46
CA GLY A 58 -1.55 -0.98 5.92
C GLY A 58 -2.34 0.02 5.08
N ILE A 59 -1.68 1.11 4.70
CA ILE A 59 -2.18 2.13 3.77
C ILE A 59 -1.53 1.87 2.40
N GLY A 60 -2.32 1.96 1.34
CA GLY A 60 -1.84 1.67 0.00
C GLY A 60 -2.77 2.14 -1.11
N THR A 61 -2.41 1.79 -2.33
CA THR A 61 -3.23 1.99 -3.52
C THR A 61 -3.75 0.64 -3.98
N LEU A 62 -5.07 0.53 -4.09
CA LEU A 62 -5.76 -0.60 -4.69
C LEU A 62 -5.76 -0.41 -6.20
N HIS A 63 -5.43 -1.46 -6.93
CA HIS A 63 -5.42 -1.55 -8.38
C HIS A 63 -6.29 -2.73 -8.83
N LEU A 64 -7.18 -2.49 -9.80
CA LEU A 64 -7.90 -3.56 -10.49
C LEU A 64 -7.34 -3.73 -11.91
N LYS A 65 -6.90 -4.94 -12.21
CA LYS A 65 -6.20 -5.28 -13.47
C LYS A 65 -6.94 -6.39 -14.19
N ALA A 66 -7.11 -6.26 -15.51
CA ALA A 66 -7.60 -7.36 -16.32
C ALA A 66 -6.44 -8.31 -16.62
N ILE A 67 -6.66 -9.62 -16.50
CA ILE A 67 -5.65 -10.64 -16.84
C ILE A 67 -6.10 -11.42 -18.07
N ALA A 68 -5.19 -12.15 -18.72
CA ALA A 68 -5.36 -12.86 -20.00
C ALA A 68 -6.62 -13.75 -20.10
N ASP A 69 -7.20 -14.18 -18.97
CA ASP A 69 -8.41 -15.00 -18.91
C ASP A 69 -9.71 -14.19 -18.66
N LYS A 70 -9.70 -12.87 -18.90
CA LYS A 70 -10.77 -11.91 -18.56
C LYS A 70 -11.11 -11.79 -17.07
N ARG A 71 -10.47 -12.61 -16.21
CA ARG A 71 -10.52 -12.46 -14.76
C ARG A 71 -9.89 -11.13 -14.34
N THR A 72 -10.39 -10.59 -13.24
CA THR A 72 -9.87 -9.34 -12.67
C THR A 72 -9.01 -9.65 -11.45
N GLN A 73 -7.79 -9.10 -11.44
CA GLN A 73 -6.92 -9.05 -10.27
C GLN A 73 -7.33 -7.88 -9.37
N LEU A 74 -7.35 -8.10 -8.06
CA LEU A 74 -7.32 -7.03 -7.06
C LEU A 74 -5.96 -7.07 -6.38
N LEU A 75 -5.18 -6.00 -6.58
CA LEU A 75 -3.85 -5.82 -6.03
C LEU A 75 -3.82 -4.58 -5.15
N VAL A 76 -3.23 -4.65 -3.97
CA VAL A 76 -2.99 -3.49 -3.10
C VAL A 76 -1.49 -3.37 -2.85
N ARG A 77 -0.91 -2.25 -3.28
CA ARG A 77 0.49 -1.89 -3.07
C ARG A 77 0.58 -0.90 -1.92
N ALA A 78 1.49 -1.12 -0.98
CA ALA A 78 1.74 -0.18 0.12
C ALA A 78 2.20 1.18 -0.42
N ASP A 79 1.75 2.27 0.19
CA ASP A 79 2.16 3.65 -0.14
C ASP A 79 3.55 3.94 0.48
N THR A 80 4.57 3.21 0.00
CA THR A 80 5.97 3.29 0.42
C THR A 80 6.89 3.10 -0.78
N ASN A 81 8.17 3.51 -0.67
CA ASN A 81 9.16 3.41 -1.75
C ASN A 81 9.33 1.98 -2.30
N LEU A 82 9.12 0.96 -1.45
CA LEU A 82 9.27 -0.45 -1.83
C LEU A 82 8.01 -1.02 -2.48
N GLY A 83 6.83 -0.42 -2.27
CA GLY A 83 5.58 -0.90 -2.86
C GLY A 83 5.23 -2.33 -2.47
N ASN A 84 5.48 -2.73 -1.21
CA ASN A 84 5.20 -4.07 -0.73
C ASN A 84 3.72 -4.43 -0.97
N ILE A 85 3.46 -5.68 -1.39
CA ILE A 85 2.10 -6.15 -1.64
C ILE A 85 1.38 -6.37 -0.32
N LEU A 86 0.27 -5.66 -0.12
CA LEU A 86 -0.62 -5.84 1.04
C LEU A 86 -1.72 -6.88 0.75
N LEU A 87 -2.18 -6.99 -0.49
CA LEU A 87 -3.19 -7.98 -0.90
C LEU A 87 -3.08 -8.22 -2.41
N ASN A 88 -3.14 -9.47 -2.84
CA ASN A 88 -3.12 -9.87 -4.25
C ASN A 88 -4.03 -11.08 -4.45
N ILE A 89 -5.23 -10.84 -4.95
CA ILE A 89 -6.25 -11.88 -5.14
C ILE A 89 -6.88 -11.80 -6.52
N MET A 90 -7.44 -12.92 -6.97
CA MET A 90 -8.29 -12.97 -8.16
C MET A 90 -9.75 -12.79 -7.74
N LEU A 91 -10.47 -11.90 -8.41
CA LEU A 91 -11.92 -11.82 -8.26
C LEU A 91 -12.59 -13.00 -8.94
N HIS A 92 -13.56 -13.60 -8.27
CA HIS A 92 -14.42 -14.67 -8.78
C HIS A 92 -15.83 -14.55 -8.18
N SER A 93 -16.82 -15.13 -8.84
CA SER A 93 -18.25 -14.96 -8.51
C SER A 93 -18.60 -15.29 -7.05
N SER A 94 -17.97 -16.32 -6.47
CA SER A 94 -18.20 -16.74 -5.08
C SER A 94 -17.54 -15.87 -4.01
N ILE A 95 -16.74 -14.83 -4.36
CA ILE A 95 -16.25 -13.87 -3.38
C ILE A 95 -17.41 -13.01 -2.86
N PRO A 96 -17.72 -13.07 -1.54
CA PRO A 96 -18.65 -12.14 -0.92
C PRO A 96 -18.04 -10.74 -0.89
N CYS A 97 -18.79 -9.75 -1.41
CA CYS A 97 -18.40 -8.34 -1.43
C CYS A 97 -19.60 -7.47 -1.04
N THR A 98 -19.48 -6.70 0.04
CA THR A 98 -20.58 -5.90 0.59
C THR A 98 -20.11 -4.51 1.03
N ARG A 99 -21.05 -3.56 1.10
CA ARG A 99 -20.81 -2.27 1.75
C ARG A 99 -20.88 -2.39 3.26
N ALA A 100 -20.00 -1.64 3.94
CA ALA A 100 -19.93 -1.60 5.39
C ALA A 100 -19.68 -0.17 5.89
N GLY A 101 -20.59 0.36 6.71
CA GLY A 101 -20.50 1.74 7.20
C GLY A 101 -20.54 2.77 6.06
N LYS A 102 -19.87 3.91 6.25
CA LYS A 102 -19.90 5.03 5.30
C LYS A 102 -19.00 4.81 4.08
N ASN A 103 -17.71 4.59 4.30
CA ASN A 103 -16.68 4.60 3.26
C ASN A 103 -15.87 3.30 3.21
N ASN A 104 -16.50 2.16 3.52
CA ASN A 104 -15.84 0.87 3.47
C ASN A 104 -16.55 -0.13 2.56
N VAL A 105 -15.73 -0.98 1.96
CA VAL A 105 -16.10 -2.18 1.21
C VAL A 105 -15.49 -3.37 1.94
N MET A 106 -16.29 -4.38 2.25
CA MET A 106 -15.84 -5.61 2.88
C MET A 106 -15.80 -6.73 1.84
N ILE A 107 -14.72 -7.49 1.84
CA ILE A 107 -14.49 -8.64 0.96
C ILE A 107 -14.00 -9.81 1.82
N VAL A 108 -14.56 -11.00 1.60
CA VAL A 108 -14.08 -12.23 2.25
C VAL A 108 -13.23 -13.01 1.25
N CYS A 109 -11.93 -13.11 1.51
CA CYS A 109 -10.97 -13.74 0.59
C CYS A 109 -9.84 -14.44 1.36
N VAL A 110 -9.12 -15.34 0.69
CA VAL A 110 -7.87 -15.89 1.23
C VAL A 110 -6.76 -14.86 0.99
N PRO A 111 -6.15 -14.27 2.03
CA PRO A 111 -5.16 -13.22 1.87
C PRO A 111 -3.86 -13.76 1.25
N ASN A 112 -3.32 -13.01 0.30
CA ASN A 112 -2.00 -13.26 -0.28
C ASN A 112 -1.24 -11.93 -0.39
N PRO A 113 -0.13 -11.72 0.33
CA PRO A 113 0.52 -12.67 1.25
C PRO A 113 -0.37 -13.07 2.44
N PRO A 114 -0.18 -14.29 3.00
CA PRO A 114 -0.87 -14.74 4.21
C PRO A 114 -0.71 -13.77 5.39
N LEU A 115 -1.68 -13.76 6.31
CA LEU A 115 -1.63 -12.93 7.52
C LEU A 115 -0.72 -13.54 8.60
N ASP A 116 -0.79 -14.86 8.74
CA ASP A 116 0.06 -15.69 9.59
C ASP A 116 0.09 -17.13 9.04
N GLU A 117 1.00 -17.97 9.53
CA GLU A 117 1.16 -19.37 9.08
C GLU A 117 -0.12 -20.21 9.25
N LYS A 118 -0.99 -19.82 10.19
CA LYS A 118 -2.22 -20.57 10.51
C LYS A 118 -3.38 -20.22 9.57
N THR A 119 -3.36 -19.03 8.98
CA THR A 119 -4.44 -18.49 8.13
C THR A 119 -4.16 -18.61 6.64
N GLN A 120 -3.12 -19.36 6.25
CA GLN A 120 -2.61 -19.45 4.89
C GLN A 120 -3.63 -19.94 3.84
N ALA A 121 -4.65 -20.70 4.24
CA ALA A 121 -5.68 -21.22 3.35
C ALA A 121 -7.12 -20.81 3.75
N SER A 122 -7.29 -20.09 4.86
CA SER A 122 -8.62 -19.74 5.38
C SER A 122 -9.08 -18.38 4.85
N PRO A 123 -10.32 -18.24 4.36
CA PRO A 123 -10.88 -16.95 4.02
C PRO A 123 -11.02 -16.05 5.26
N VAL A 124 -10.62 -14.79 5.12
CA VAL A 124 -10.69 -13.77 6.18
C VAL A 124 -11.48 -12.56 5.67
N PRO A 125 -12.37 -11.98 6.47
CA PRO A 125 -12.98 -10.69 6.14
C PRO A 125 -11.92 -9.58 6.11
N MET A 126 -11.73 -9.00 4.94
CA MET A 126 -10.89 -7.84 4.68
C MET A 126 -11.78 -6.62 4.49
N LEU A 127 -11.44 -5.50 5.12
CA LEU A 127 -12.18 -4.25 5.01
C LEU A 127 -11.30 -3.19 4.34
N ILE A 128 -11.76 -2.69 3.21
CA ILE A 128 -11.10 -1.69 2.39
C ILE A 128 -11.78 -0.36 2.68
N ARG A 129 -11.07 0.56 3.33
CA ARG A 129 -11.56 1.91 3.62
C ARG A 129 -11.01 2.88 2.60
N VAL A 130 -11.89 3.63 1.94
CA VAL A 130 -11.54 4.69 0.98
C VAL A 130 -11.90 6.06 1.54
N LYS A 131 -11.59 7.15 0.83
CA LYS A 131 -11.69 8.51 1.40
C LYS A 131 -13.14 8.94 1.56
N THR A 132 -13.95 8.75 0.52
CA THR A 132 -15.33 9.24 0.46
C THR A 132 -16.34 8.08 0.48
N SER A 133 -17.63 8.38 0.63
CA SER A 133 -18.67 7.35 0.53
C SER A 133 -18.85 6.92 -0.91
N GLU A 134 -18.73 7.88 -1.81
CA GLU A 134 -18.90 7.78 -3.26
C GLU A 134 -17.80 6.89 -3.86
N ASP A 135 -16.55 7.05 -3.43
CA ASP A 135 -15.43 6.16 -3.80
C ASP A 135 -15.74 4.71 -3.40
N ALA A 136 -16.42 4.51 -2.26
CA ALA A 136 -16.79 3.18 -1.80
C ALA A 136 -17.98 2.61 -2.58
N ASP A 137 -18.89 3.46 -3.08
CA ASP A 137 -20.00 3.07 -3.95
C ASP A 137 -19.45 2.61 -5.29
N GLU A 138 -18.54 3.39 -5.86
CA GLU A 138 -17.86 3.07 -7.11
C GLU A 138 -17.02 1.81 -6.99
N LEU A 139 -16.18 1.70 -5.96
CA LEU A 139 -15.34 0.51 -5.74
C LEU A 139 -16.20 -0.76 -5.60
N HIS A 140 -17.26 -0.71 -4.80
CA HIS A 140 -18.15 -1.86 -4.60
C HIS A 140 -18.86 -2.25 -5.89
N LYS A 141 -19.35 -1.28 -6.66
CA LYS A 141 -19.98 -1.50 -7.97
C LYS A 141 -19.01 -2.20 -8.93
N ILE A 142 -17.80 -1.67 -9.11
CA ILE A 142 -16.81 -2.23 -10.04
C ILE A 142 -16.42 -3.65 -9.63
N ILE A 143 -16.15 -3.90 -8.34
CA ILE A 143 -15.83 -5.26 -7.86
C ILE A 143 -16.99 -6.23 -8.12
N THR A 144 -18.23 -5.79 -7.91
CA THR A 144 -19.42 -6.63 -8.11
C THR A 144 -19.63 -6.98 -9.58
N GLU A 145 -19.49 -6.01 -10.48
CA GLU A 145 -19.58 -6.26 -11.93
C GLU A 145 -18.45 -7.19 -12.42
N LYS A 146 -17.23 -6.97 -11.93
CA LYS A 146 -16.04 -7.72 -12.37
C LYS A 146 -15.93 -9.11 -11.77
N LYS A 147 -16.50 -9.37 -10.58
CA LYS A 147 -16.52 -10.71 -9.99
C LYS A 147 -17.56 -11.62 -10.63
N GLU A 148 -18.63 -11.07 -11.18
CA GLU A 148 -19.73 -11.84 -11.82
C GLU A 148 -19.46 -12.18 -13.27
N SER A 149 -18.49 -11.51 -13.90
CA SER A 149 -18.17 -11.75 -15.31
C SER A 149 -17.61 -13.16 -15.59
N HIS A 150 -17.26 -13.95 -14.56
CA HIS A 150 -16.68 -15.30 -14.65
C HIS A 150 -17.02 -16.22 -13.47
#